data_AF-A0A2K5PBR4-F1
#
_entry.id   AF-A0A2K5PBR4-F1
#
_cell.length_a   1.000
_cell.length_b   1.000
_cell.length_c   1.000
_cell.angle_alpha   90.00
_cell.angle_beta   90.00
_cell.angle_gamma   90.00
#
_symmetry.space_group_name_H-M   'P 1'
#
loop_
_entity.id
_entity.type
_entity.pdbx_description
1 polymer ?
#
loop_
_entity_poly.entity_id
_entity_poly.type
_entity_poly.pdbx_seq_one_letter_code
_entity_poly.pdbx_strand_id
1 'polypeptide(L)'
;VLFAACELGVFDLLAEAPGPLAVAAVAAGVGASYHAMERLLDACVSLKLLTVETRGGQAFYGNTEMSRVYLSRISPTSQCSMLLYMARTTYHCWGHLAQAVREGKNQYLQTFGVPAEDLFTAIYRSEGERVQFMQALREVWSMNGRSVLTAFDLSLFPLVCDLGGDFFKDHLPEADLYILARILHDWADGRCSQLLERVYRSCKPGGAILVIESLLDEDRRGPLLTQLYSLNMLVQTEGQERTPSHFHALLSSAGFRDFQFKKTGAIYDAILARK
;
A
#
# COMPACT_ATOMS: atom_id res chain seq x y z
N VAL A 1 5.67 17.81 4.91
CA VAL A 1 7.12 17.78 4.63
C VAL A 1 7.47 16.64 3.68
N LEU A 2 7.41 15.36 4.11
CA LEU A 2 7.78 14.22 3.27
C LEU A 2 7.07 14.19 1.91
N PHE A 3 5.74 14.31 1.89
CA PHE A 3 4.95 14.35 0.65
C PHE A 3 5.40 15.45 -0.32
N ALA A 4 5.57 16.67 0.18
CA ALA A 4 6.02 17.79 -0.64
C ALA A 4 7.45 17.59 -1.18
N ALA A 5 8.36 17.01 -0.38
CA ALA A 5 9.72 16.72 -0.83
C ALA A 5 9.76 15.64 -1.94
N CYS A 6 8.89 14.62 -1.86
CA CYS A 6 8.70 13.63 -2.92
C CYS A 6 8.06 14.24 -4.18
N GLU A 7 7.06 15.11 -4.02
CA GLU A 7 6.37 15.77 -5.11
C GLU A 7 7.27 16.74 -5.88
N LEU A 8 8.08 17.51 -5.16
CA LEU A 8 9.08 18.40 -5.76
C LEU A 8 10.27 17.63 -6.38
N GLY A 9 10.41 16.33 -6.12
CA GLY A 9 11.52 15.54 -6.67
C GLY A 9 12.88 15.84 -6.02
N VAL A 10 12.89 16.32 -4.77
CA VAL A 10 14.12 16.68 -4.05
C VAL A 10 15.09 15.49 -3.95
N PHE A 11 14.57 14.31 -3.59
CA PHE A 11 15.40 13.11 -3.39
C PHE A 11 15.99 12.58 -4.71
N ASP A 12 15.30 12.77 -5.83
CA ASP A 12 15.79 12.37 -7.15
C ASP A 12 16.90 13.29 -7.63
N LEU A 13 16.68 14.61 -7.53
CA LEU A 13 17.69 15.60 -7.88
C LEU A 13 19.00 15.39 -7.09
N LEU A 14 18.89 15.09 -5.80
CA LEU A 14 20.04 14.79 -4.95
C LEU A 14 20.70 13.43 -5.25
N ALA A 15 19.96 12.47 -5.81
CA ALA A 15 20.50 11.16 -6.19
C ALA A 15 21.24 11.20 -7.53
N GLU A 16 20.81 12.06 -8.45
CA GLU A 16 21.43 12.26 -9.77
C GLU A 16 22.67 13.18 -9.71
N ALA A 17 22.75 14.04 -8.69
CA ALA A 17 23.87 14.94 -8.51
C ALA A 17 25.18 14.18 -8.18
N PRO A 18 26.35 14.65 -8.67
CA PRO A 18 27.64 14.03 -8.36
C PRO A 18 28.08 14.21 -6.89
N GLY A 19 27.35 15.01 -6.12
CA GLY A 19 27.60 15.30 -4.73
C GLY A 19 26.48 16.13 -4.12
N PRO A 20 26.60 16.48 -2.82
CA PRO A 20 25.58 17.25 -2.12
C PRO A 20 25.43 18.66 -2.72
N LEU A 21 24.20 19.17 -2.70
CA LEU A 21 23.82 20.40 -3.38
C LEU A 21 23.51 21.52 -2.39
N ALA A 22 23.89 22.76 -2.73
CA ALA A 22 23.46 23.93 -1.99
C ALA A 22 21.97 24.24 -2.23
N VAL A 23 21.34 24.97 -1.30
CA VAL A 23 19.91 25.36 -1.38
C VAL A 23 19.56 25.96 -2.75
N ALA A 24 20.39 26.87 -3.27
CA ALA A 24 20.14 27.53 -4.55
C ALA A 24 20.07 26.55 -5.72
N ALA A 25 20.94 25.52 -5.73
CA ALA A 25 20.94 24.50 -6.77
C ALA A 25 19.71 23.59 -6.67
N VAL A 26 19.32 23.19 -5.45
CA VAL A 26 18.09 22.40 -5.24
C VAL A 26 16.86 23.19 -5.66
N ALA A 27 16.74 24.43 -5.19
CA ALA A 27 15.61 25.31 -5.50
C ALA A 27 15.47 25.54 -7.01
N ALA A 28 16.57 25.83 -7.70
CA ALA A 28 16.57 25.98 -9.16
C ALA A 28 16.21 24.68 -9.88
N GLY A 29 16.76 23.54 -9.45
CA GLY A 29 16.55 22.24 -10.09
C GLY A 29 15.10 21.74 -10.02
N VAL A 30 14.35 22.13 -8.99
CA VAL A 30 12.93 21.76 -8.83
C VAL A 30 11.95 22.92 -9.09
N GLY A 31 12.44 24.07 -9.55
CA GLY A 31 11.60 25.25 -9.84
C GLY A 31 10.90 25.86 -8.62
N ALA A 32 11.56 25.86 -7.45
CA ALA A 32 11.01 26.37 -6.18
C ALA A 32 11.70 27.65 -5.70
N SER A 33 11.05 28.39 -4.80
CA SER A 33 11.67 29.56 -4.17
C SER A 33 12.83 29.15 -3.26
N TYR A 34 13.91 29.94 -3.24
CA TYR A 34 15.06 29.72 -2.34
C TYR A 34 14.61 29.58 -0.87
N HIS A 35 13.88 30.57 -0.35
CA HIS A 35 13.57 30.63 1.08
C HIS A 35 12.64 29.49 1.55
N ALA A 36 11.64 29.11 0.75
CA ALA A 36 10.80 27.97 1.10
C ALA A 36 11.56 26.64 0.98
N MET A 37 12.45 26.51 -0.01
CA MET A 37 13.27 25.31 -0.18
C MET A 37 14.21 25.11 0.99
N GLU A 38 14.91 26.16 1.45
CA GLU A 38 15.76 26.12 2.64
C GLU A 38 15.02 25.52 3.84
N ARG A 39 13.84 26.06 4.15
CA ARG A 39 12.99 25.57 5.24
C ARG A 39 12.55 24.12 5.07
N LEU A 40 12.26 23.70 3.85
CA LEU A 40 11.88 22.31 3.56
C LEU A 40 13.06 21.36 3.76
N LEU A 41 14.24 21.73 3.25
CA LEU A 41 15.47 20.94 3.39
C LEU A 41 15.90 20.81 4.84
N ASP A 42 15.87 21.91 5.61
CA ASP A 42 16.20 21.90 7.04
C ASP A 42 15.23 21.04 7.86
N ALA A 43 13.95 21.07 7.52
CA ALA A 43 12.95 20.17 8.12
C ALA A 43 13.25 18.70 7.76
N CYS A 44 13.62 18.42 6.50
CA CYS A 44 14.03 17.08 6.07
C CYS A 44 15.29 16.58 6.79
N VAL A 45 16.28 17.45 7.05
CA VAL A 45 17.46 17.13 7.88
C VAL A 45 17.04 16.79 9.30
N SER A 46 16.18 17.62 9.91
CA SER A 46 15.67 17.38 11.27
C SER A 46 14.90 16.06 11.39
N LEU A 47 14.20 15.66 10.32
CA LEU A 47 13.51 14.38 10.21
C LEU A 47 14.43 13.19 9.84
N LYS A 48 15.74 13.43 9.68
CA LYS A 48 16.75 12.44 9.27
C LYS A 48 16.50 11.86 7.86
N LEU A 49 15.81 12.63 7.01
CA LEU A 49 15.59 12.31 5.59
C LEU A 49 16.77 12.77 4.74
N LEU A 50 17.46 13.84 5.12
CA LEU A 50 18.62 14.38 4.42
C LEU A 50 19.81 14.55 5.38
N THR A 51 21.01 14.53 4.84
CA THR A 51 22.23 15.00 5.50
C THR A 51 22.48 16.47 5.14
N VAL A 52 23.22 17.17 5.99
CA VAL A 52 23.73 18.50 5.71
C VAL A 52 25.18 18.61 6.14
N GLU A 53 26.00 19.28 5.33
CA GLU A 53 27.36 19.67 5.65
C GLU A 53 27.55 21.17 5.36
N THR A 54 28.43 21.83 6.11
CA THR A 54 28.73 23.24 5.92
C THR A 54 30.12 23.41 5.32
N ARG A 55 30.20 24.04 4.14
CA ARG A 55 31.46 24.36 3.46
C ARG A 55 31.50 25.87 3.20
N GLY A 56 32.52 26.55 3.74
CA GLY A 56 32.69 27.99 3.55
C GLY A 56 31.51 28.84 4.05
N GLY A 57 30.76 28.37 5.06
CA GLY A 57 29.57 29.05 5.58
C GLY A 57 28.27 28.75 4.81
N GLN A 58 28.32 27.94 3.76
CA GLN A 58 27.15 27.52 2.98
C GLN A 58 26.77 26.07 3.30
N ALA A 59 25.46 25.80 3.42
CA ALA A 59 24.92 24.46 3.64
C ALA A 59 24.77 23.67 2.32
N PHE A 60 25.20 22.42 2.34
CA PHE A 60 25.08 21.46 1.25
C PHE A 60 24.33 20.22 1.73
N TYR A 61 23.28 19.83 1.00
CA TYR A 61 22.35 18.78 1.37
C TYR A 61 22.56 17.54 0.53
N GLY A 62 22.42 16.36 1.13
CA GLY A 62 22.50 15.07 0.44
C GLY A 62 21.46 14.10 0.95
N ASN A 63 21.21 13.03 0.19
CA ASN A 63 20.37 11.93 0.67
C ASN A 63 21.04 11.19 1.83
N THR A 64 20.25 10.76 2.80
CA THR A 64 20.65 9.68 3.72
C THR A 64 20.53 8.33 3.00
N GLU A 65 21.03 7.27 3.64
CA GLU A 65 20.79 5.91 3.12
C GLU A 65 19.29 5.62 2.95
N MET A 66 18.48 6.05 3.92
CA MET A 66 17.03 5.82 3.91
C MET A 66 16.35 6.54 2.74
N SER A 67 16.65 7.83 2.50
CA SER A 67 16.03 8.55 1.39
C SER A 67 16.53 8.09 0.03
N ARG A 68 17.81 7.73 -0.07
CA ARG A 68 18.36 7.12 -1.29
C ARG A 68 17.65 5.81 -1.64
N VAL A 69 17.45 4.93 -0.66
CA VAL A 69 16.89 3.58 -0.87
C VAL A 69 15.36 3.61 -1.06
N TYR A 70 14.64 4.48 -0.36
CA TYR A 70 13.17 4.41 -0.33
C TYR A 70 12.46 5.62 -0.94
N LEU A 71 13.12 6.76 -1.14
CA LEU A 71 12.45 8.00 -1.58
C LEU A 71 12.90 8.48 -2.97
N SER A 72 14.02 7.95 -3.48
CA SER A 72 14.42 8.17 -4.87
C SER A 72 13.73 7.18 -5.82
N ARG A 73 13.21 7.65 -6.94
CA ARG A 73 12.50 6.88 -7.97
C ARG A 73 13.39 5.93 -8.76
N ILE A 74 14.70 6.20 -8.82
CA ILE A 74 15.67 5.30 -9.48
C ILE A 74 15.97 4.06 -8.64
N SER A 75 15.62 4.06 -7.35
CA SER A 75 15.82 2.91 -6.47
C SER A 75 14.82 1.80 -6.78
N PRO A 76 15.25 0.52 -6.85
CA PRO A 76 14.34 -0.60 -7.06
C PRO A 76 13.37 -0.83 -5.89
N THR A 77 13.64 -0.23 -4.73
CA THR A 77 12.80 -0.31 -3.53
C THR A 77 12.10 1.00 -3.20
N SER A 78 12.02 1.93 -4.16
CA SER A 78 11.33 3.21 -3.99
C SER A 78 9.89 3.03 -3.50
N GLN A 79 9.46 3.91 -2.61
CA GLN A 79 8.09 4.05 -2.12
C GLN A 79 7.50 5.43 -2.50
N CYS A 80 8.13 6.12 -3.46
CA CYS A 80 7.79 7.49 -3.81
C CYS A 80 6.39 7.58 -4.44
N SER A 81 5.99 6.65 -5.32
CA SER A 81 4.65 6.64 -5.91
C SER A 81 3.58 6.36 -4.86
N MET A 82 3.85 5.48 -3.89
CA MET A 82 2.96 5.26 -2.74
C MET A 82 2.78 6.54 -1.91
N LEU A 83 3.86 7.25 -1.59
CA LEU A 83 3.78 8.51 -0.85
C LEU A 83 3.03 9.59 -1.62
N LEU A 84 3.23 9.70 -2.93
CA LEU A 84 2.49 10.63 -3.78
C LEU A 84 1.00 10.29 -3.88
N TYR A 85 0.67 9.00 -3.96
CA TYR A 85 -0.72 8.55 -3.91
C TYR A 85 -1.34 8.95 -2.57
N MET A 86 -0.70 8.61 -1.45
CA MET A 86 -1.19 8.97 -0.12
C MET A 86 -1.38 10.48 0.06
N ALA A 87 -0.47 11.30 -0.49
CA ALA A 87 -0.55 12.75 -0.41
C ALA A 87 -1.81 13.31 -1.12
N ARG A 88 -2.15 12.75 -2.29
CA ARG A 88 -3.22 13.25 -3.16
C ARG A 88 -4.58 12.63 -2.87
N THR A 89 -4.62 11.46 -2.21
CA THR A 89 -5.87 10.75 -1.93
C THR A 89 -6.08 10.58 -0.43
N THR A 90 -5.31 9.69 0.20
CA THR A 90 -5.46 9.30 1.60
C THR A 90 -5.48 10.52 2.54
N TYR A 91 -4.54 11.45 2.38
CA TYR A 91 -4.44 12.64 3.23
C TYR A 91 -5.72 13.48 3.22
N HIS A 92 -6.35 13.63 2.05
CA HIS A 92 -7.60 14.39 1.92
C HIS A 92 -8.79 13.65 2.54
N CYS A 93 -8.93 12.34 2.30
CA CYS A 93 -10.01 11.56 2.90
C CYS A 93 -9.93 11.55 4.44
N TRP A 94 -8.70 11.47 4.99
CA TRP A 94 -8.48 11.48 6.44
C TRP A 94 -8.87 12.82 7.09
N GLY A 95 -8.93 13.92 6.33
CA GLY A 95 -9.54 15.18 6.80
C GLY A 95 -11.00 15.03 7.24
N HIS A 96 -11.69 13.98 6.76
CA HIS A 96 -13.07 13.64 7.09
C HIS A 96 -13.19 12.43 8.03
N LEU A 97 -12.11 11.98 8.68
CA LEU A 97 -12.12 10.78 9.54
C LEU A 97 -13.21 10.82 10.62
N ALA A 98 -13.41 11.95 11.29
CA ALA A 98 -14.44 12.06 12.32
C ALA A 98 -15.85 11.80 11.75
N GLN A 99 -16.09 12.19 10.50
CA GLN A 99 -17.36 11.90 9.83
C GLN A 99 -17.45 10.43 9.40
N ALA A 100 -16.37 9.87 8.86
CA ALA A 100 -16.28 8.44 8.55
C ALA A 100 -16.61 7.57 9.78
N VAL A 101 -16.11 7.93 10.95
CA VAL A 101 -16.39 7.23 12.22
C VAL A 101 -17.85 7.39 12.66
N ARG A 102 -18.46 8.57 12.49
CA ARG A 102 -19.87 8.78 12.84
C ARG A 102 -20.82 7.99 11.95
N GLU A 103 -20.52 7.92 10.66
CA GLU A 103 -21.41 7.34 9.67
C GLU A 103 -21.11 5.87 9.37
N GLY A 104 -19.90 5.39 9.70
CA GLY A 104 -19.46 4.04 9.40
C GLY A 104 -19.25 3.78 7.90
N LYS A 105 -18.88 4.78 7.10
CA LYS A 105 -18.69 4.67 5.64
C LYS A 105 -17.57 5.55 5.10
N ASN A 106 -17.08 5.20 3.90
CA ASN A 106 -16.05 5.97 3.21
C ASN A 106 -16.48 7.39 2.85
N GLN A 107 -15.51 8.25 2.54
CA GLN A 107 -15.71 9.69 2.38
C GLN A 107 -15.39 10.18 0.96
N TYR A 108 -15.44 9.33 -0.07
CA TYR A 108 -15.11 9.71 -1.46
C TYR A 108 -16.01 10.83 -2.01
N LEU A 109 -17.33 10.72 -1.80
CA LEU A 109 -18.27 11.74 -2.25
C LEU A 109 -18.00 13.10 -1.57
N GLN A 110 -17.72 13.08 -0.27
CA GLN A 110 -17.45 14.29 0.50
C GLN A 110 -16.10 14.94 0.14
N THR A 111 -15.10 14.11 -0.19
CA THR A 111 -13.72 14.56 -0.43
C THR A 111 -13.49 14.98 -1.88
N PHE A 112 -14.01 14.21 -2.84
CA PHE A 112 -13.74 14.39 -4.27
C PHE A 112 -15.00 14.67 -5.11
N GLY A 113 -16.19 14.67 -4.52
CA GLY A 113 -17.45 14.85 -5.26
C GLY A 113 -17.82 13.65 -6.14
N VAL A 114 -17.20 12.49 -5.93
CA VAL A 114 -17.40 11.28 -6.74
C VAL A 114 -18.19 10.23 -5.96
N PRO A 115 -19.32 9.72 -6.49
CA PRO A 115 -20.06 8.61 -5.88
C PRO A 115 -19.20 7.35 -5.78
N ALA A 116 -19.32 6.62 -4.68
CA ALA A 116 -18.56 5.39 -4.40
C ALA A 116 -19.47 4.16 -4.20
N GLU A 117 -20.56 4.07 -4.96
CA GLU A 117 -21.39 2.86 -5.04
C GLU A 117 -20.65 1.70 -5.71
N ASP A 118 -19.79 2.03 -6.69
CA ASP A 118 -18.73 1.15 -7.18
C ASP A 118 -17.39 1.71 -6.71
N LEU A 119 -16.83 1.04 -5.70
CA LEU A 119 -15.60 1.44 -5.03
C LEU A 119 -14.45 1.71 -6.02
N PHE A 120 -14.21 0.82 -6.98
CA PHE A 120 -13.06 0.94 -7.88
C PHE A 120 -13.28 1.99 -8.97
N THR A 121 -14.53 2.27 -9.36
CA THR A 121 -14.84 3.44 -10.20
C THR A 121 -14.53 4.75 -9.46
N ALA A 122 -14.76 4.81 -8.14
CA ALA A 122 -14.40 5.97 -7.32
C ALA A 122 -12.90 6.07 -7.00
N ILE A 123 -12.16 4.95 -7.00
CA ILE A 123 -10.69 4.95 -6.88
C ILE A 123 -10.05 5.36 -8.22
N TYR A 124 -10.58 4.88 -9.35
CA TYR A 124 -10.06 5.10 -10.71
C TYR A 124 -10.79 6.24 -11.45
N ARG A 125 -10.97 7.38 -10.80
CA ARG A 125 -11.80 8.51 -11.30
C ARG A 125 -11.27 9.09 -12.61
N SER A 126 -9.99 8.87 -12.91
CA SER A 126 -9.37 9.17 -14.19
C SER A 126 -8.30 8.13 -14.56
N GLU A 127 -7.92 8.09 -15.83
CA GLU A 127 -6.83 7.21 -16.29
C GLU A 127 -5.50 7.50 -15.58
N GLY A 128 -5.17 8.78 -15.38
CA GLY A 128 -3.96 9.19 -14.66
C GLY A 128 -3.96 8.72 -13.20
N GLU A 129 -5.09 8.82 -12.51
CA GLU A 129 -5.22 8.35 -11.12
C GLU A 129 -5.17 6.82 -11.03
N ARG A 130 -5.74 6.10 -11.99
CA ARG A 130 -5.62 4.64 -12.09
C ARG A 130 -4.15 4.21 -12.24
N VAL A 131 -3.41 4.86 -13.15
CA VAL A 131 -1.97 4.57 -13.34
C VAL A 131 -1.19 4.86 -12.06
N GLN A 132 -1.48 5.98 -11.39
CA GLN A 132 -0.83 6.34 -10.13
C GLN A 132 -1.11 5.30 -9.03
N PHE A 133 -2.35 4.84 -8.89
CA PHE A 133 -2.74 3.77 -7.96
C PHE A 133 -1.98 2.47 -8.23
N MET A 134 -1.92 2.05 -9.50
CA MET A 134 -1.22 0.82 -9.90
C MET A 134 0.28 0.89 -9.58
N GLN A 135 0.92 2.04 -9.85
CA GLN A 135 2.34 2.26 -9.52
C GLN A 135 2.57 2.22 -8.01
N ALA A 136 1.75 2.94 -7.24
CA ALA A 136 1.82 2.98 -5.78
C ALA A 136 1.71 1.59 -5.13
N LEU A 137 0.77 0.77 -5.58
CA LEU A 137 0.55 -0.57 -5.01
C LEU A 137 1.62 -1.56 -5.43
N ARG A 138 2.24 -1.40 -6.60
CA ARG A 138 3.37 -2.24 -7.02
C ARG A 138 4.60 -2.03 -6.13
N GLU A 139 4.89 -0.78 -5.76
CA GLU A 139 6.07 -0.43 -4.96
C GLU A 139 6.12 -1.17 -3.62
N VAL A 140 4.97 -1.49 -3.01
CA VAL A 140 4.96 -2.16 -1.71
C VAL A 140 5.60 -3.55 -1.75
N TRP A 141 5.53 -4.21 -2.91
CA TRP A 141 6.00 -5.58 -3.10
C TRP A 141 7.52 -5.66 -3.29
N SER A 142 8.20 -4.56 -3.66
CA SER A 142 9.67 -4.55 -3.71
C SER A 142 10.29 -4.80 -2.32
N MET A 143 9.56 -4.44 -1.26
CA MET A 143 9.97 -4.60 0.13
C MET A 143 9.41 -5.86 0.79
N ASN A 144 8.14 -6.16 0.53
CA ASN A 144 7.40 -7.20 1.25
C ASN A 144 7.21 -8.49 0.44
N GLY A 145 7.43 -8.47 -0.89
CA GLY A 145 7.09 -9.58 -1.77
C GLY A 145 7.81 -10.87 -1.42
N ARG A 146 9.12 -10.79 -1.12
CA ARG A 146 9.90 -11.99 -0.75
C ARG A 146 9.36 -12.64 0.53
N SER A 147 9.08 -11.86 1.57
CA SER A 147 8.69 -12.42 2.88
C SER A 147 7.36 -13.16 2.82
N VAL A 148 6.38 -12.63 2.07
CA VAL A 148 5.06 -13.25 1.93
C VAL A 148 5.08 -14.45 0.97
N LEU A 149 5.81 -14.37 -0.14
CA LEU A 149 5.87 -15.46 -1.13
C LEU A 149 6.72 -16.65 -0.67
N THR A 150 7.69 -16.43 0.23
CA THR A 150 8.48 -17.53 0.84
C THR A 150 7.96 -17.97 2.20
N ALA A 151 6.83 -17.43 2.66
CA ALA A 151 6.23 -17.87 3.92
C ALA A 151 5.82 -19.35 3.85
N PHE A 152 5.36 -19.84 2.71
CA PHE A 152 5.04 -21.24 2.47
C PHE A 152 5.85 -21.79 1.29
N ASP A 153 6.00 -23.12 1.23
CA ASP A 153 6.53 -23.76 0.03
C ASP A 153 5.44 -23.76 -1.06
N LEU A 154 5.54 -22.80 -1.97
CA LEU A 154 4.60 -22.65 -3.08
C LEU A 154 5.02 -23.46 -4.31
N SER A 155 6.15 -24.18 -4.29
CA SER A 155 6.62 -24.98 -5.43
C SER A 155 5.69 -26.15 -5.77
N LEU A 156 4.80 -26.50 -4.83
CA LEU A 156 3.74 -27.49 -4.99
C LEU A 156 2.60 -27.04 -5.93
N PHE A 157 2.60 -25.78 -6.37
CA PHE A 157 1.56 -25.20 -7.21
C PHE A 157 2.16 -24.68 -8.53
N PRO A 158 2.23 -25.52 -9.58
CA PRO A 158 2.83 -25.15 -10.85
C PRO A 158 2.11 -24.01 -11.57
N LEU A 159 0.78 -23.93 -11.46
CA LEU A 159 -0.03 -22.88 -12.07
C LEU A 159 -0.59 -21.93 -11.01
N VAL A 160 -0.12 -20.68 -11.03
CA VAL A 160 -0.51 -19.64 -10.07
C VAL A 160 -1.31 -18.54 -10.76
N CYS A 161 -2.41 -18.12 -10.15
CA CYS A 161 -3.20 -16.96 -10.57
C CYS A 161 -3.17 -15.89 -9.46
N ASP A 162 -2.53 -14.76 -9.75
CA ASP A 162 -2.67 -13.54 -8.95
C ASP A 162 -3.96 -12.83 -9.39
N LEU A 163 -4.95 -12.77 -8.51
CA LEU A 163 -6.28 -12.29 -8.89
C LEU A 163 -6.31 -10.77 -9.04
N GLY A 164 -6.75 -10.32 -10.22
CA GLY A 164 -7.05 -8.92 -10.53
C GLY A 164 -8.14 -8.82 -11.60
N GLY A 165 -8.68 -7.63 -11.83
CA GLY A 165 -9.81 -7.40 -12.74
C GLY A 165 -11.18 -7.52 -12.06
N ASP A 166 -12.26 -7.67 -12.83
CA ASP A 166 -13.62 -7.80 -12.28
C ASP A 166 -13.92 -9.25 -11.86
N PHE A 167 -13.20 -9.74 -10.85
CA PHE A 167 -13.29 -11.12 -10.34
C PHE A 167 -14.67 -11.49 -9.77
N PHE A 168 -15.56 -10.52 -9.56
CA PHE A 168 -16.95 -10.77 -9.17
C PHE A 168 -17.84 -11.17 -10.35
N LYS A 169 -17.51 -10.74 -11.57
CA LYS A 169 -18.29 -11.02 -12.78
C LYS A 169 -17.60 -12.02 -13.68
N ASP A 170 -16.31 -11.84 -13.92
CA ASP A 170 -15.56 -12.58 -14.93
C ASP A 170 -15.23 -14.01 -14.49
N HIS A 171 -15.05 -14.90 -15.47
CA HIS A 171 -14.56 -16.25 -15.22
C HIS A 171 -13.14 -16.21 -14.64
N LEU A 172 -12.91 -16.92 -13.54
CA LEU A 172 -11.58 -17.03 -12.94
C LEU A 172 -10.75 -18.05 -13.73
N PRO A 173 -9.53 -17.69 -14.19
CA PRO A 173 -8.64 -18.64 -14.87
C PRO A 173 -8.35 -19.85 -14.01
N GLU A 174 -8.22 -21.04 -14.60
CA GLU A 174 -7.80 -22.22 -13.86
C GLU A 174 -6.42 -22.01 -13.21
N ALA A 175 -6.28 -22.39 -11.94
CA ALA A 175 -5.02 -22.36 -11.22
C ALA A 175 -4.97 -23.43 -10.11
N ASP A 176 -3.76 -23.81 -9.73
CA ASP A 176 -3.47 -24.65 -8.56
C ASP A 176 -3.39 -23.79 -7.29
N LEU A 177 -3.00 -22.52 -7.43
CA LEU A 177 -2.96 -21.51 -6.36
C LEU A 177 -3.57 -20.20 -6.84
N TYR A 178 -4.55 -19.69 -6.10
CA TYR A 178 -5.03 -18.31 -6.25
C TYR A 178 -4.42 -17.42 -5.18
N ILE A 179 -3.84 -16.28 -5.59
CA ILE A 179 -3.30 -15.27 -4.69
C ILE A 179 -4.29 -14.11 -4.61
N LEU A 180 -4.69 -13.73 -3.40
CA LEU A 180 -5.49 -12.56 -3.11
C LEU A 180 -4.66 -11.65 -2.20
N ALA A 181 -3.93 -10.72 -2.79
CA ALA A 181 -3.07 -9.79 -2.07
C ALA A 181 -3.73 -8.43 -1.99
N ARG A 182 -4.07 -7.97 -0.78
CA ARG A 182 -4.75 -6.68 -0.55
C ARG A 182 -6.05 -6.55 -1.34
N ILE A 183 -6.88 -7.59 -1.24
CA ILE A 183 -8.19 -7.64 -1.91
C ILE A 183 -9.27 -7.74 -0.86
N LEU A 184 -9.15 -8.65 0.10
CA LEU A 184 -10.21 -8.92 1.06
C LEU A 184 -10.41 -7.76 2.03
N HIS A 185 -9.37 -6.96 2.27
CA HIS A 185 -9.47 -5.79 3.13
C HIS A 185 -10.29 -4.63 2.55
N ASP A 186 -10.55 -4.62 1.23
CA ASP A 186 -11.33 -3.59 0.57
C ASP A 186 -12.85 -3.75 0.80
N TRP A 187 -13.27 -4.95 1.20
CA TRP A 187 -14.67 -5.37 1.14
C TRP A 187 -15.22 -5.78 2.50
N ALA A 188 -16.53 -5.59 2.68
CA ALA A 188 -17.27 -6.16 3.79
C ALA A 188 -17.37 -7.70 3.68
N ASP A 189 -17.61 -8.38 4.80
CA ASP A 189 -17.59 -9.85 4.90
C ASP A 189 -18.50 -10.55 3.89
N GLY A 190 -19.68 -10.00 3.59
CA GLY A 190 -20.58 -10.60 2.59
C GLY A 190 -19.97 -10.66 1.18
N ARG A 191 -19.25 -9.61 0.78
CA ARG A 191 -18.55 -9.55 -0.52
C ARG A 191 -17.29 -10.42 -0.50
N CYS A 192 -16.57 -10.47 0.61
CA CYS A 192 -15.47 -11.44 0.81
C CYS A 192 -15.96 -12.88 0.64
N SER A 193 -17.05 -13.27 1.30
CA SER A 193 -17.62 -14.62 1.19
C SER A 193 -18.00 -14.96 -0.26
N GLN A 194 -18.65 -14.04 -0.98
CA GLN A 194 -18.97 -14.24 -2.41
C GLN A 194 -17.73 -14.51 -3.26
N LEU A 195 -16.65 -13.73 -3.06
CA LEU A 195 -15.40 -13.94 -3.78
C LEU A 195 -14.75 -15.28 -3.41
N LEU A 196 -14.64 -15.57 -2.12
CA LEU A 196 -14.02 -16.80 -1.63
C LEU A 196 -14.75 -18.05 -2.10
N GLU A 197 -16.09 -18.04 -2.16
CA GLU A 197 -16.88 -19.13 -2.75
C GLU A 197 -16.58 -19.33 -4.24
N ARG A 198 -16.45 -18.24 -5.01
CA ARG A 198 -16.08 -18.31 -6.44
C ARG A 198 -14.69 -18.91 -6.63
N VAL A 199 -13.72 -18.46 -5.82
CA VAL A 199 -12.36 -19.01 -5.83
C VAL A 199 -12.37 -20.49 -5.46
N TYR A 200 -13.07 -20.86 -4.38
CA TYR A 200 -13.20 -22.26 -3.95
C TYR A 200 -13.78 -23.15 -5.05
N ARG A 201 -14.84 -22.70 -5.75
CA ARG A 201 -15.43 -23.45 -6.87
C ARG A 201 -14.45 -23.61 -8.04
N SER A 202 -13.61 -22.60 -8.28
CA SER A 202 -12.63 -22.59 -9.38
C SER A 202 -11.31 -23.31 -9.03
N CYS A 203 -11.04 -23.56 -7.74
CA CYS A 203 -9.92 -24.38 -7.30
C CYS A 203 -10.11 -25.85 -7.69
N LYS A 204 -9.05 -26.49 -8.20
CA LYS A 204 -8.98 -27.95 -8.38
C LYS A 204 -8.85 -28.65 -7.03
N PRO A 205 -9.25 -29.93 -6.88
CA PRO A 205 -8.94 -30.70 -5.68
C PRO A 205 -7.44 -30.67 -5.37
N GLY A 206 -7.06 -30.40 -4.12
CA GLY A 206 -5.67 -30.20 -3.74
C GLY A 206 -5.11 -28.82 -4.10
N GLY A 207 -5.89 -27.94 -4.73
CA GLY A 207 -5.53 -26.53 -4.94
C GLY A 207 -5.53 -25.73 -3.63
N ALA A 208 -5.12 -24.47 -3.71
CA ALA A 208 -5.01 -23.60 -2.55
C ALA A 208 -5.36 -22.14 -2.84
N ILE A 209 -5.55 -21.41 -1.76
CA ILE A 209 -5.65 -19.96 -1.75
C ILE A 209 -4.58 -19.38 -0.82
N LEU A 210 -3.82 -18.41 -1.33
CA LEU A 210 -2.86 -17.60 -0.58
C LEU A 210 -3.43 -16.19 -0.41
N VAL A 211 -3.81 -15.83 0.81
CA VAL A 211 -4.26 -14.48 1.17
C VAL A 211 -3.09 -13.71 1.76
N ILE A 212 -2.83 -12.52 1.24
CA ILE A 212 -1.74 -11.64 1.70
C ILE A 212 -2.35 -10.33 2.17
N GLU A 213 -2.40 -10.14 3.49
CA GLU A 213 -3.05 -9.00 4.16
C GLU A 213 -2.26 -8.61 5.42
N SER A 214 -2.52 -7.43 5.99
CA SER A 214 -1.92 -7.04 7.27
C SER A 214 -2.77 -7.57 8.42
N LEU A 215 -2.27 -8.54 9.19
CA LEU A 215 -3.11 -9.19 10.21
C LEU A 215 -3.18 -8.38 11.50
N LEU A 216 -4.39 -8.15 12.00
CA LEU A 216 -4.59 -7.66 13.36
C LEU A 216 -4.23 -8.75 14.38
N ASP A 217 -3.77 -8.33 15.54
CA ASP A 217 -3.72 -9.17 16.73
C ASP A 217 -5.15 -9.62 17.10
N GLU A 218 -5.30 -10.78 17.73
CA GLU A 218 -6.62 -11.38 18.01
C GLU A 218 -7.53 -10.47 18.86
N ASP A 219 -6.94 -9.63 19.72
CA ASP A 219 -7.68 -8.64 20.51
C ASP A 219 -8.01 -7.34 19.74
N ARG A 220 -7.54 -7.24 18.48
CA ARG A 220 -7.68 -6.10 17.55
C ARG A 220 -7.02 -4.81 18.01
N ARG A 221 -6.09 -4.90 18.98
CA ARG A 221 -5.41 -3.72 19.57
C ARG A 221 -4.00 -3.49 19.05
N GLY A 222 -3.56 -4.25 18.06
CA GLY A 222 -2.29 -4.07 17.39
C GLY A 222 -2.18 -4.90 16.12
N PRO A 223 -1.07 -4.77 15.38
CA PRO A 223 -0.06 -3.71 15.51
C PRO A 223 -0.61 -2.32 15.18
N LEU A 224 0.00 -1.24 15.72
CA LEU A 224 -0.47 0.14 15.51
C LEU A 224 -0.66 0.49 14.02
N LEU A 225 0.29 0.11 13.17
CA LEU A 225 0.20 0.38 11.73
C LEU A 225 -1.00 -0.30 11.10
N THR A 226 -1.27 -1.56 11.45
CA THR A 226 -2.42 -2.33 10.96
C THR A 226 -3.74 -1.73 11.45
N GLN A 227 -3.78 -1.19 12.67
CA GLN A 227 -4.97 -0.46 13.15
C GLN A 227 -5.23 0.82 12.33
N LEU A 228 -4.17 1.57 12.00
CA LEU A 228 -4.27 2.74 11.12
C LEU A 228 -4.70 2.33 9.71
N TYR A 229 -4.26 1.17 9.21
CA TYR A 229 -4.73 0.62 7.94
C TYR A 229 -6.21 0.24 8.01
N SER A 230 -6.69 -0.34 9.12
CA SER A 230 -8.11 -0.64 9.31
C SER A 230 -8.98 0.63 9.32
N LEU A 231 -8.51 1.70 9.98
CA LEU A 231 -9.15 3.02 9.88
C LEU A 231 -9.07 3.60 8.46
N ASN A 232 -7.97 3.35 7.76
CA ASN A 232 -7.85 3.74 6.36
C ASN A 232 -8.88 3.02 5.46
N MET A 233 -9.14 1.74 5.72
CA MET A 233 -10.19 0.97 5.03
C MET A 233 -11.57 1.56 5.33
N LEU A 234 -11.89 1.91 6.58
CA LEU A 234 -13.14 2.62 6.90
C LEU A 234 -13.29 3.94 6.10
N VAL A 235 -12.21 4.71 5.99
CA VAL A 235 -12.23 6.04 5.36
C VAL A 235 -12.31 5.96 3.83
N GLN A 236 -11.79 4.90 3.21
CA GLN A 236 -11.62 4.81 1.75
C GLN A 236 -12.35 3.64 1.08
N THR A 237 -12.59 2.53 1.77
CA THR A 237 -13.13 1.30 1.18
C THR A 237 -14.46 0.92 1.82
N GLU A 238 -14.89 -0.33 1.65
CA GLU A 238 -16.05 -0.91 2.34
C GLU A 238 -15.64 -1.91 3.42
N GLY A 239 -14.32 -2.10 3.61
CA GLY A 239 -13.78 -3.20 4.37
C GLY A 239 -13.03 -2.76 5.62
N GLN A 240 -12.17 -3.66 6.07
CA GLN A 240 -11.39 -3.56 7.31
C GLN A 240 -10.24 -4.55 7.29
N GLU A 241 -9.19 -4.25 8.07
CA GLU A 241 -8.20 -5.28 8.44
C GLU A 241 -8.83 -6.27 9.42
N ARG A 242 -8.36 -7.51 9.41
CA ARG A 242 -8.97 -8.64 10.14
C ARG A 242 -7.93 -9.45 10.90
N THR A 243 -8.39 -10.18 11.92
CA THR A 243 -7.56 -11.11 12.70
C THR A 243 -7.38 -12.44 11.96
N PRO A 244 -6.37 -13.26 12.32
CA PRO A 244 -6.25 -14.61 11.80
C PRO A 244 -7.53 -15.45 11.99
N SER A 245 -8.15 -15.40 13.18
CA SER A 245 -9.40 -16.11 13.46
C SER A 245 -10.57 -15.67 12.56
N HIS A 246 -10.66 -14.39 12.22
CA HIS A 246 -11.69 -13.87 11.31
C HIS A 246 -11.45 -14.35 9.88
N PHE A 247 -10.20 -14.31 9.39
CA PHE A 247 -9.87 -14.89 8.08
C PHE A 247 -10.13 -16.40 8.02
N HIS A 248 -9.80 -17.14 9.09
CA HIS A 248 -10.12 -18.55 9.20
C HIS A 248 -11.63 -18.76 9.01
N ALA A 249 -12.47 -18.03 9.75
CA ALA A 249 -13.92 -18.16 9.63
C ALA A 249 -14.41 -17.93 8.18
N LEU A 250 -13.96 -16.87 7.52
CA LEU A 250 -14.32 -16.57 6.13
C LEU A 250 -13.90 -17.70 5.17
N LEU A 251 -12.66 -18.18 5.28
CA LEU A 251 -12.12 -19.25 4.42
C LEU A 251 -12.83 -20.59 4.66
N SER A 252 -13.04 -20.96 5.93
CA SER A 252 -13.69 -22.21 6.30
C SER A 252 -15.17 -22.24 5.88
N SER A 253 -15.87 -21.11 5.96
CA SER A 253 -17.24 -20.96 5.46
C SER A 253 -17.33 -21.12 3.94
N ALA A 254 -16.33 -20.66 3.18
CA ALA A 254 -16.26 -20.87 1.74
C ALA A 254 -15.91 -22.33 1.34
N GLY A 255 -15.44 -23.14 2.29
CA GLY A 255 -15.14 -24.57 2.09
C GLY A 255 -13.65 -24.93 2.20
N PHE A 256 -12.76 -23.95 2.32
CA PHE A 256 -11.32 -24.23 2.50
C PHE A 256 -11.04 -24.90 3.85
N ARG A 257 -9.92 -25.63 3.91
CA ARG A 257 -9.44 -26.40 5.05
C ARG A 257 -7.93 -26.16 5.24
N ASP A 258 -7.35 -26.80 6.26
CA ASP A 258 -5.91 -26.75 6.56
C ASP A 258 -5.35 -25.32 6.71
N PHE A 259 -6.15 -24.44 7.32
CA PHE A 259 -5.81 -23.03 7.53
C PHE A 259 -4.49 -22.89 8.29
N GLN A 260 -3.58 -22.13 7.70
CA GLN A 260 -2.32 -21.73 8.31
C GLN A 260 -2.07 -20.26 8.04
N PHE A 261 -1.42 -19.57 8.97
CA PHE A 261 -0.95 -18.21 8.75
C PHE A 261 0.48 -18.04 9.28
N LYS A 262 1.23 -17.11 8.68
CA LYS A 262 2.56 -16.73 9.12
C LYS A 262 2.68 -15.22 9.21
N LYS A 263 2.97 -14.76 10.43
CA LYS A 263 3.47 -13.41 10.69
C LYS A 263 4.85 -13.27 10.09
N THR A 264 5.05 -12.34 9.15
CA THR A 264 6.36 -12.22 8.45
C THR A 264 7.34 -11.31 9.18
N GLY A 265 6.86 -10.53 10.16
CA GLY A 265 7.62 -9.44 10.77
C GLY A 265 7.68 -8.17 9.91
N ALA A 266 7.08 -8.20 8.70
CA ALA A 266 6.89 -7.04 7.84
C ALA A 266 5.44 -6.50 7.96
N ILE A 267 5.01 -5.64 7.03
CA ILE A 267 3.65 -5.05 7.06
C ILE A 267 2.58 -6.09 6.72
N TYR A 268 2.87 -6.94 5.73
CA TYR A 268 1.95 -7.95 5.22
C TYR A 268 2.35 -9.34 5.70
N ASP A 269 1.33 -10.13 6.01
CA ASP A 269 1.44 -11.50 6.46
C ASP A 269 0.85 -12.43 5.39
N ALA A 270 1.09 -13.73 5.53
CA ALA A 270 0.61 -14.72 4.58
C ALA A 270 -0.31 -15.73 5.26
N ILE A 271 -1.45 -16.01 4.63
CA ILE A 271 -2.40 -17.07 5.00
C ILE A 271 -2.51 -18.05 3.85
N LEU A 272 -2.39 -19.35 4.14
CA LEU A 272 -2.60 -20.42 3.18
C LEU A 272 -3.72 -21.34 3.66
N ALA A 273 -4.65 -21.67 2.76
CA ALA A 273 -5.68 -22.69 2.99
C ALA A 273 -5.88 -23.56 1.75
N ARG A 274 -6.29 -24.81 1.94
CA ARG A 274 -6.42 -25.83 0.89
C ARG A 274 -7.87 -26.16 0.57
N LYS A 275 -8.11 -26.65 -0.64
CA LYS A 275 -9.38 -27.26 -1.04
C LYS A 275 -9.34 -28.78 -0.87
#